data_AF-A0A2U0TTJ4-F1
#
_entry.id   AF-A0A2U0TTJ4-F1
#
_cell.length_a   1.000
_cell.length_b   1.000
_cell.length_c   1.000
_cell.angle_alpha   90.00
_cell.angle_beta   90.00
_cell.angle_gamma   90.00
#
_symmetry.space_group_name_H-M   'P 1'
#
loop_
_entity.id
_entity.type
_entity.pdbx_description
1 polymer ?
#
loop_
_entity_poly.entity_id
_entity_poly.type
_entity_poly.pdbx_seq_one_letter_code
_entity_poly.pdbx_strand_id
1 'polypeptide(L)'
;MNISFQTIDWDNIETTEHKGTAGIAYWQTVLLDGLRIRKVIYSDNYKADHWCQKGHIVHCLEGEFSSELENGEIYKLTQGMTYIVSDDLSSHRSVTANQVTLLIIDGAFLKLNKENQDE
;
A
#
# COMPACT_ATOMS: atom_id res chain seq x y z
N MET A 1 -21.69 -0.02 -0.85
CA MET A 1 -20.73 1.08 -0.95
C MET A 1 -21.22 2.09 -1.98
N ASN A 2 -21.55 3.30 -1.53
CA ASN A 2 -21.84 4.44 -2.39
C ASN A 2 -20.89 5.58 -1.99
N ILE A 3 -20.07 6.07 -2.91
CA ILE A 3 -19.11 7.15 -2.65
C ILE A 3 -19.53 8.35 -3.49
N SER A 4 -19.91 9.44 -2.83
CA SER A 4 -20.20 10.72 -3.52
C SER A 4 -18.94 11.34 -4.09
N PHE A 5 -19.10 12.10 -5.18
CA PHE A 5 -18.02 12.93 -5.71
C PHE A 5 -17.43 13.83 -4.61
N GLN A 6 -16.12 13.76 -4.46
CA GLN A 6 -15.35 14.54 -3.51
C GLN A 6 -13.91 14.64 -4.00
N THR A 7 -13.20 15.66 -3.53
CA THR A 7 -11.76 15.82 -3.75
C THR A 7 -11.03 15.63 -2.44
N ILE A 8 -9.83 15.05 -2.49
CA ILE A 8 -8.97 14.90 -1.31
C ILE A 8 -7.84 15.91 -1.45
N ASP A 9 -7.83 16.92 -0.57
CA ASP A 9 -6.67 17.77 -0.36
C ASP A 9 -5.81 17.14 0.74
N TRP A 10 -4.72 16.49 0.32
CA TRP A 10 -3.85 15.77 1.24
C TRP A 10 -3.14 16.68 2.23
N ASP A 11 -2.92 17.95 1.92
CA ASP A 11 -2.19 18.85 2.82
C ASP A 11 -3.00 19.16 4.09
N ASN A 12 -4.31 18.92 4.05
CA ASN A 12 -5.23 19.10 5.18
C ASN A 12 -5.51 17.81 5.97
N ILE A 13 -4.87 16.69 5.62
CA ILE A 13 -5.05 15.41 6.34
C ILE A 13 -3.94 15.24 7.37
N GLU A 14 -4.31 14.91 8.60
CA GLU A 14 -3.35 14.63 9.67
C GLU A 14 -2.39 13.49 9.28
N THR A 15 -1.10 13.74 9.48
CA THR A 15 -0.05 12.76 9.27
C THR A 15 0.19 11.97 10.55
N THR A 16 0.18 10.65 10.44
CA THR A 16 0.50 9.73 11.54
C THR A 16 1.79 8.96 11.24
N GLU A 17 2.57 8.65 12.27
CA GLU A 17 3.84 7.94 12.14
C GLU A 17 3.71 6.45 12.46
N HIS A 18 4.31 5.61 11.61
CA HIS A 18 4.32 4.16 11.75
C HIS A 18 5.74 3.65 11.58
N LYS A 19 6.33 3.10 12.64
CA LYS A 19 7.72 2.64 12.63
C LYS A 19 7.87 1.33 11.85
N GLY A 20 8.89 1.26 11.00
CA GLY A 20 9.33 0.00 10.42
C GLY A 20 10.30 -0.74 11.34
N THR A 21 10.86 -1.85 10.85
CA THR A 21 12.09 -2.43 11.43
C THR A 21 13.29 -1.51 11.22
N ALA A 22 13.26 -0.72 10.15
CA ALA A 22 14.12 0.42 9.90
C ALA A 22 13.30 1.55 9.27
N GLY A 23 13.67 2.80 9.54
CA GLY A 23 12.95 3.98 9.04
C GLY A 23 11.53 4.14 9.59
N ILE A 24 10.81 5.11 9.04
CA ILE A 24 9.45 5.49 9.43
C ILE A 24 8.58 5.61 8.18
N ALA A 25 7.32 5.20 8.29
CA ALA A 25 6.28 5.48 7.32
C ALA A 25 5.35 6.58 7.86
N TYR A 26 5.15 7.64 7.09
CA TYR A 26 4.21 8.72 7.39
C TYR A 26 2.93 8.51 6.59
N TRP A 27 1.80 8.43 7.27
CA TRP A 27 0.52 8.09 6.65
C TRP A 27 -0.47 9.24 6.79
N GLN A 28 -1.07 9.62 5.67
CA GLN A 28 -2.29 10.40 5.62
C GLN A 28 -3.39 9.47 5.12
N THR A 29 -4.48 9.33 5.87
CA THR A 29 -5.50 8.30 5.62
C THR A 29 -6.89 8.90 5.44
N VAL A 30 -7.57 8.48 4.38
CA VAL A 30 -9.01 8.69 4.18
C VAL A 30 -9.70 7.33 4.25
N LEU A 31 -10.74 7.24 5.08
CA LEU A 31 -11.58 6.06 5.22
C LEU A 31 -12.98 6.37 4.72
N LEU A 32 -13.45 5.56 3.77
CA LEU A 32 -14.79 5.57 3.20
C LEU A 32 -15.43 4.19 3.43
N ASP A 33 -16.73 4.05 3.17
CA ASP A 33 -17.48 2.81 3.36
C ASP A 33 -16.88 1.64 2.53
N GLY A 34 -16.02 0.84 3.14
CA GLY A 34 -15.36 -0.31 2.48
C GLY A 34 -14.15 0.03 1.62
N LEU A 35 -13.69 1.29 1.60
CA LEU A 35 -12.52 1.77 0.85
C LEU A 35 -11.62 2.62 1.75
N ARG A 36 -10.34 2.27 1.80
CA ARG A 36 -9.29 3.05 2.46
C ARG A 36 -8.29 3.54 1.43
N ILE A 37 -8.00 4.83 1.46
CA ILE A 37 -7.02 5.47 0.58
C ILE A 37 -5.98 6.13 1.47
N ARG A 38 -4.70 5.89 1.18
CA ARG A 38 -3.59 6.43 1.94
C ARG A 38 -2.54 7.04 1.03
N LYS A 39 -2.11 8.27 1.35
CA LYS A 39 -0.81 8.77 0.87
C LYS A 39 0.21 8.37 1.92
N VAL A 40 1.23 7.64 1.48
CA VAL A 40 2.26 7.08 2.37
C VAL A 40 3.62 7.56 1.90
N ILE A 41 4.42 8.10 2.81
CA ILE A 41 5.82 8.43 2.57
C ILE A 41 6.66 7.46 3.40
N TYR A 42 7.48 6.66 2.75
CA TYR A 42 8.51 5.91 3.45
C TYR A 42 9.80 6.73 3.49
N SER A 43 10.43 6.81 4.67
CA SER A 43 11.74 7.44 4.81
C SER A 43 12.84 6.67 4.09
N ASP A 44 14.02 7.28 3.97
CA ASP A 44 15.23 6.58 3.55
C ASP A 44 15.44 5.30 4.39
N ASN A 45 15.91 4.24 3.74
CA ASN A 45 16.16 2.93 4.32
C ASN A 45 14.96 2.30 5.05
N TYR A 46 13.73 2.74 4.75
CA TYR A 46 12.55 2.16 5.38
C TYR A 46 12.39 0.69 5.02
N LYS A 47 12.07 -0.11 6.04
CA LYS A 47 11.72 -1.52 5.92
C LYS A 47 10.52 -1.79 6.82
N ALA A 48 9.42 -2.23 6.21
CA ALA A 48 8.22 -2.58 6.97
C ALA A 48 8.53 -3.63 8.06
N ASP A 49 7.77 -3.60 9.15
CA ASP A 49 8.02 -4.42 10.34
C ASP A 49 7.34 -5.80 10.30
N HIS A 50 6.49 -6.04 9.31
CA HIS A 50 5.79 -7.30 9.11
C HIS A 50 5.66 -7.65 7.62
N TRP A 51 5.34 -8.92 7.38
CA TRP A 51 4.84 -9.39 6.09
C TRP A 51 3.33 -9.17 6.03
N CYS A 52 2.87 -8.47 5.00
CA CYS A 52 1.46 -8.20 4.78
C CYS A 52 0.85 -9.27 3.90
N GLN A 53 -0.28 -9.82 4.34
CA GLN A 53 -1.13 -10.74 3.56
C GLN A 53 -2.40 -10.07 3.04
N LYS A 54 -2.58 -8.77 3.32
CA LYS A 54 -3.74 -8.03 2.83
C LYS A 54 -3.55 -7.61 1.39
N GLY A 55 -4.65 -7.55 0.67
CA GLY A 55 -4.71 -7.01 -0.67
C GLY A 55 -4.45 -5.51 -0.66
N HIS A 56 -3.69 -5.05 -1.66
CA HIS A 56 -3.43 -3.64 -1.88
C HIS A 56 -3.34 -3.34 -3.38
N ILE A 57 -3.78 -2.15 -3.75
CA ILE A 57 -3.32 -1.45 -4.94
C ILE A 57 -2.29 -0.43 -4.46
N VAL A 58 -1.04 -0.59 -4.85
CA VAL A 58 0.04 0.34 -4.50
C VAL A 58 0.57 0.98 -5.76
N HIS A 59 0.44 2.30 -5.85
CA HIS A 59 0.95 3.11 -6.94
C HIS A 59 2.10 3.99 -6.45
N CYS A 60 3.23 3.97 -7.17
CA CYS A 60 4.38 4.80 -6.86
C CYS A 60 4.20 6.21 -7.45
N LEU A 61 3.98 7.21 -6.58
CA LEU A 61 3.82 8.60 -6.99
C LEU A 61 5.17 9.27 -7.29
N GLU A 62 6.18 8.97 -6.48
CA GLU A 62 7.53 9.55 -6.58
C GLU A 62 8.57 8.60 -5.97
N GLY A 63 9.76 8.55 -6.56
CA GLY A 63 10.85 7.71 -6.09
C GLY A 63 10.75 6.26 -6.58
N GLU A 64 11.29 5.34 -5.80
CA GLU A 64 11.24 3.91 -6.07
C GLU A 64 11.27 3.10 -4.79
N PHE A 65 10.69 1.90 -4.84
CA PHE A 65 10.74 0.93 -3.74
C PHE A 65 10.75 -0.49 -4.28
N SER A 66 11.06 -1.44 -3.40
CA SER A 66 10.97 -2.86 -3.67
C SER A 66 9.86 -3.48 -2.84
N SER A 67 9.03 -4.29 -3.48
CA SER A 67 8.14 -5.23 -2.81
C SER A 67 8.83 -6.59 -2.78
N GLU A 68 9.29 -7.00 -1.59
CA GLU A 68 9.80 -8.35 -1.34
C GLU A 68 8.61 -9.27 -1.11
N LEU A 69 8.63 -10.46 -1.71
CA LEU A 69 7.71 -11.55 -1.39
C LEU A 69 8.41 -12.55 -0.46
N GLU A 70 7.64 -13.21 0.40
CA GLU A 70 8.18 -14.18 1.38
C GLU A 70 8.85 -15.39 0.71
N ASN A 71 8.50 -15.69 -0.54
CA ASN A 71 9.14 -16.72 -1.36
C ASN A 71 10.54 -16.32 -1.91
N GLY A 72 10.98 -15.08 -1.65
CA GLY A 72 12.27 -14.54 -2.08
C GLY A 72 12.24 -13.74 -3.39
N GLU A 73 11.11 -13.67 -4.09
CA GLU A 73 10.97 -12.79 -5.25
C GLU A 73 10.99 -11.31 -4.82
N ILE A 74 11.57 -10.46 -5.66
CA ILE A 74 11.66 -9.02 -5.40
C ILE A 74 11.23 -8.28 -6.65
N TYR A 75 10.22 -7.42 -6.49
CA TYR A 75 9.73 -6.56 -7.55
C TYR A 75 10.09 -5.12 -7.25
N LYS A 76 10.87 -4.50 -8.14
CA LYS A 76 11.18 -3.07 -8.06
C LYS A 76 10.09 -2.28 -8.76
N LEU A 77 9.56 -1.27 -8.09
CA LEU A 77 8.59 -0.32 -8.62
C LEU A 77 9.22 1.09 -8.62
N THR A 78 9.17 1.75 -9.77
CA THR A 78 9.56 3.15 -9.93
C THR A 78 8.33 4.02 -10.11
N GLN A 79 8.51 5.34 -10.07
CA GLN A 79 7.47 6.33 -10.29
C GLN A 79 6.57 5.98 -11.50
N GLY A 80 5.25 6.02 -11.28
CA GLY A 80 4.23 5.68 -12.25
C GLY A 80 3.85 4.20 -12.32
N MET A 81 4.60 3.31 -11.67
CA MET A 81 4.27 1.88 -11.62
C MET A 81 3.25 1.56 -10.51
N THR A 82 2.50 0.47 -10.72
CA THR A 82 1.51 -0.04 -9.79
C THR A 82 1.67 -1.54 -9.63
N TYR A 83 1.53 -2.06 -8.41
CA TYR A 83 1.18 -3.46 -8.20
C TYR A 83 -0.21 -3.57 -7.57
N ILE A 84 -0.87 -4.71 -7.84
CA ILE A 84 -2.19 -5.02 -7.33
C ILE A 84 -2.16 -6.46 -6.83
N VAL A 85 -2.72 -6.70 -5.65
CA VAL A 85 -2.88 -8.04 -5.10
C VAL A 85 -4.16 -8.13 -4.26
N SER A 86 -4.81 -9.28 -4.31
CA SER A 86 -5.95 -9.60 -3.45
C SER A 86 -5.49 -10.12 -2.09
N ASP A 87 -6.41 -10.15 -1.11
CA ASP A 87 -6.17 -10.77 0.18
C ASP A 87 -5.65 -12.21 0.02
N ASP A 88 -4.67 -12.58 0.85
CA ASP A 88 -4.13 -13.93 1.03
C ASP A 88 -3.42 -14.54 -0.20
N LEU A 89 -3.27 -13.80 -1.31
CA LEU A 89 -2.58 -14.29 -2.52
C LEU A 89 -1.06 -14.05 -2.50
N SER A 90 -0.56 -13.20 -1.61
CA SER A 90 0.88 -13.01 -1.40
C SER A 90 1.16 -12.60 0.03
N SER A 91 2.36 -12.92 0.50
CA SER A 91 2.95 -12.41 1.73
C SER A 91 4.07 -11.49 1.32
N HIS A 92 3.91 -10.18 1.51
CA HIS A 92 4.81 -9.18 0.93
C HIS A 92 5.20 -8.06 1.90
N ARG A 93 6.33 -7.42 1.63
CA ARG A 93 6.89 -6.36 2.47
C ARG A 93 7.56 -5.28 1.62
N SER A 94 7.29 -4.02 1.96
CA SER A 94 7.95 -2.88 1.32
C SER A 94 9.30 -2.57 1.93
N VAL A 95 10.28 -2.32 1.06
CA VAL A 95 11.64 -1.88 1.39
C VAL A 95 12.03 -0.75 0.45
N THR A 96 12.74 0.25 0.96
CA THR A 96 13.31 1.30 0.11
C THR A 96 14.72 1.67 0.55
N ALA A 97 15.52 2.16 -0.39
CA ALA A 97 16.82 2.77 -0.11
C ALA A 97 16.67 4.28 0.17
N ASN A 98 15.86 4.97 -0.63
CA ASN A 98 15.61 6.42 -0.54
C ASN A 98 14.14 6.68 -0.23
N GLN A 99 13.80 7.92 0.12
CA GLN A 99 12.42 8.32 0.29
C GLN A 99 11.58 8.00 -0.95
N VAL A 100 10.34 7.53 -0.71
CA VAL A 100 9.37 7.21 -1.75
C VAL A 100 7.98 7.66 -1.29
N THR A 101 7.20 8.18 -2.22
CA THR A 101 5.81 8.57 -1.99
C THR A 101 4.88 7.62 -2.74
N LEU A 102 3.94 7.02 -2.03
CA LEU A 102 3.02 6.02 -2.52
C LEU A 102 1.57 6.45 -2.32
N LEU A 103 0.71 6.03 -3.24
CA LEU A 103 -0.72 5.97 -3.01
C LEU A 103 -1.10 4.49 -2.78
N ILE A 104 -1.63 4.19 -1.61
CA ILE A 104 -2.07 2.85 -1.25
C ILE A 104 -3.58 2.85 -1.11
N ILE A 105 -4.24 1.97 -1.87
CA ILE A 105 -5.67 1.76 -1.83
C ILE A 105 -5.93 0.33 -1.42
N ASP A 106 -6.77 0.15 -0.41
CA ASP A 106 -7.20 -1.17 0.06
C ASP A 106 -8.64 -1.13 0.57
N GLY A 107 -9.28 -2.28 0.66
CA GLY A 107 -10.69 -2.35 1.01
C GLY A 107 -11.28 -3.75 0.86
N ALA A 108 -12.55 -3.89 1.24
CA ALA A 108 -13.22 -5.19 1.25
C ALA A 108 -13.36 -5.82 -0.15
N PHE A 109 -13.27 -5.02 -1.21
CA PHE A 109 -13.33 -5.46 -2.61
C PHE A 109 -12.11 -6.30 -3.06
N LEU A 110 -11.03 -6.31 -2.26
CA LEU A 110 -9.84 -7.13 -2.53
C LEU A 110 -9.92 -8.53 -1.90
N LYS A 111 -11.00 -8.84 -1.16
CA LYS A 111 -11.23 -10.19 -0.65
C LYS A 111 -11.48 -11.17 -1.80
N LEU A 112 -10.98 -12.39 -1.65
CA LEU A 112 -11.28 -13.47 -2.59
C LEU A 112 -12.78 -13.79 -2.58
N ASN A 113 -13.39 -13.78 -3.76
CA ASN A 113 -14.74 -14.29 -3.92
C ASN A 113 -14.70 -15.82 -3.84
N LYS A 114 -15.47 -16.40 -2.92
CA LYS A 114 -15.58 -17.86 -2.75
C LYS A 114 -16.36 -18.55 -3.88
N GLU A 115 -16.89 -17.79 -4.84
CA GLU A 115 -17.76 -18.31 -5.91
C GLU A 115 -17.00 -18.74 -7.17
N ASN A 116 -15.69 -18.51 -7.27
CA ASN A 116 -14.88 -18.86 -8.45
C ASN A 116 -13.95 -20.07 -8.23
N GLN A 117 -14.25 -20.96 -7.27
CA GLN A 117 -13.45 -22.18 -7.03
C GLN A 117 -14.06 -23.45 -7.64
N ASP A 118 -15.24 -23.35 -8.28
CA ASP A 118 -15.96 -24.48 -8.88
C ASP A 118 -16.39 -24.23 -10.34
N GLU A 119 -15.60 -23.52 -11.15
CA GLU A 119 -15.70 -23.53 -12.62
C GLU A 119 -14.43 -24.08 -13.29
#